data_AF-A0A7S4ED97-F1
#
_entry.id   AF-A0A7S4ED97-F1
#
_cell.length_a   1.000
_cell.length_b   1.000
_cell.length_c   1.000
_cell.angle_alpha   90.00
_cell.angle_beta   90.00
_cell.angle_gamma   90.00
#
_symmetry.space_group_name_H-M   'P 1'
#
loop_
_entity.id
_entity.type
_entity.pdbx_description
1 polymer ?
#
loop_
_entity_poly.entity_id
_entity_poly.type
_entity_poly.pdbx_seq_one_letter_code
_entity_poly.pdbx_strand_id
1 'polypeptide(L)'
;MPHTAALVVSLVASASALSAPTSAPKAALYNAIDKFNAATAIDGTVPIDFGVKGGELDKKSRAPRNLFPDGFDAVSENVGTAAKGVMAAVDALAGEASLAANAADTWKTADSPLTGEWSNLWTTAADATFDSKSERGAAKVSNVVDARKGRITNVIKFTDPESKADALRVRLTAKAVGARRLELTFRWVCVTFKKRLFGLFKSVYVPLVPATFLARLIFLFRPKIKPATPFFDLLYLDDELRVQKTGEGNVFVQKRLVQ
;
A
#
# COMPACT_ATOMS: atom_id res chain seq x y z
N MET A 1 -60.55 -32.65 3.70
CA MET A 1 -59.57 -33.30 2.81
C MET A 1 -58.99 -32.25 1.87
N PRO A 2 -57.67 -32.28 1.59
CA PRO A 2 -56.79 -31.17 1.95
C PRO A 2 -56.04 -30.50 0.78
N HIS A 3 -55.50 -29.33 1.11
CA HIS A 3 -54.20 -28.74 0.75
C HIS A 3 -53.77 -28.61 -0.71
N THR A 4 -53.57 -27.36 -1.14
CA THR A 4 -52.30 -26.95 -1.76
C THR A 4 -52.01 -25.48 -1.48
N ALA A 5 -51.30 -25.21 -0.39
CA ALA A 5 -50.65 -23.92 -0.15
C ALA A 5 -49.27 -23.98 -0.82
N ALA A 6 -49.07 -23.21 -1.90
CA ALA A 6 -47.77 -23.06 -2.53
C ALA A 6 -46.94 -22.05 -1.71
N LEU A 7 -46.04 -22.60 -0.90
CA LEU A 7 -45.01 -21.88 -0.17
C LEU A 7 -44.00 -21.32 -1.20
N VAL A 8 -44.00 -20.02 -1.43
CA VAL A 8 -42.89 -19.35 -2.15
C VAL A 8 -41.77 -19.13 -1.12
N VAL A 9 -40.87 -20.11 -1.02
CA VAL A 9 -39.60 -19.95 -0.29
C VAL A 9 -38.73 -19.02 -1.11
N SER A 10 -38.69 -17.75 -0.74
CA SER A 10 -37.67 -16.83 -1.22
C SER A 10 -36.35 -17.23 -0.58
N LEU A 11 -35.49 -17.90 -1.35
CA LEU A 11 -34.10 -18.17 -0.99
C LEU A 11 -33.37 -16.84 -0.79
N VAL A 12 -33.31 -16.37 0.45
CA VAL A 12 -32.25 -15.47 0.88
C VAL A 12 -30.99 -16.33 0.88
N ALA A 13 -30.22 -16.22 -0.20
CA ALA A 13 -28.84 -16.68 -0.22
C ALA A 13 -28.09 -15.85 0.82
N SER A 14 -28.07 -16.32 2.06
CA SER A 14 -27.08 -15.93 3.04
C SER A 14 -25.73 -16.24 2.42
N ALA A 15 -25.06 -15.19 1.93
CA ALA A 15 -23.64 -15.23 1.65
C ALA A 15 -22.95 -15.48 2.99
N SER A 16 -22.81 -16.76 3.34
CA SER A 16 -21.92 -17.20 4.39
C SER A 16 -20.55 -16.62 4.08
N ALA A 17 -20.15 -15.66 4.90
CA ALA A 17 -18.77 -15.23 5.00
C ALA A 17 -17.92 -16.49 5.17
N LEU A 18 -17.25 -16.91 4.10
CA LEU A 18 -16.15 -17.86 4.21
C LEU A 18 -15.02 -17.11 4.89
N SER A 19 -15.04 -17.07 6.22
CA SER A 19 -13.79 -16.97 6.98
C SER A 19 -13.04 -18.28 6.73
N ALA A 20 -12.34 -18.35 5.60
CA ALA A 20 -11.50 -19.49 5.29
C ALA A 20 -10.51 -19.68 6.45
N PRO A 21 -10.28 -20.92 6.92
CA PRO A 21 -9.20 -21.18 7.87
C PRO A 21 -7.89 -20.62 7.29
N THR A 22 -7.09 -19.96 8.14
CA THR A 22 -5.78 -19.41 7.74
C THR A 22 -5.01 -20.47 6.97
N SER A 23 -4.83 -20.27 5.66
CA SER A 23 -4.13 -21.23 4.81
C SER A 23 -2.69 -21.40 5.31
N ALA A 24 -2.12 -22.60 5.15
CA ALA A 24 -0.73 -22.85 5.54
C ALA A 24 0.26 -21.82 4.95
N PRO A 25 0.11 -21.37 3.67
CA PRO A 25 0.93 -20.28 3.14
C PRO A 25 0.72 -18.93 3.82
N LYS A 26 -0.51 -18.57 4.20
CA LYS A 26 -0.79 -17.32 4.93
C LYS A 26 -0.13 -17.33 6.31
N ALA A 27 -0.20 -18.45 7.04
CA ALA A 27 0.50 -18.62 8.30
C ALA A 27 2.03 -18.58 8.13
N ALA A 28 2.55 -19.20 7.08
CA ALA A 28 3.99 -19.16 6.75
C ALA A 28 4.47 -17.73 6.46
N LEU A 29 3.67 -16.92 5.76
CA LEU A 29 3.99 -15.51 5.50
C LEU A 29 4.08 -14.70 6.80
N TYR A 30 3.12 -14.84 7.71
CA TYR A 30 3.19 -14.16 9.01
C TYR A 30 4.44 -14.57 9.80
N ASN A 31 4.73 -15.87 9.88
CA ASN A 31 5.93 -16.36 10.55
C ASN A 31 7.22 -15.84 9.89
N ALA A 32 7.26 -15.70 8.57
CA ALA A 32 8.40 -15.14 7.87
C ALA A 32 8.59 -13.65 8.18
N ILE A 33 7.50 -12.88 8.24
CA ILE A 33 7.51 -11.46 8.62
C ILE A 33 8.00 -11.30 10.06
N ASP A 34 7.55 -12.15 10.99
CA ASP A 34 7.98 -12.11 12.39
C ASP A 34 9.49 -12.38 12.52
N LYS A 35 10.02 -13.35 11.76
CA LYS A 35 11.47 -13.61 11.70
C LYS A 35 12.25 -12.42 11.14
N PHE A 36 11.74 -11.77 10.10
CA PHE A 36 12.35 -10.56 9.55
C PHE A 36 12.35 -9.40 10.56
N ASN A 37 11.23 -9.20 11.27
CA ASN A 37 11.12 -8.19 12.32
C ASN A 37 12.08 -8.48 13.48
N ALA A 38 12.23 -9.75 13.87
CA ALA A 38 13.19 -10.15 14.90
C ALA A 38 14.64 -9.90 14.46
N ALA A 39 15.00 -10.23 13.21
CA ALA A 39 16.34 -9.97 12.68
C ALA A 39 16.65 -8.47 12.63
N THR A 40 15.72 -7.65 12.12
CA THR A 40 15.90 -6.19 12.04
C THR A 40 15.91 -5.50 13.41
N ALA A 41 15.25 -6.06 14.42
CA ALA A 41 15.33 -5.55 15.79
C ALA A 41 16.74 -5.73 16.41
N ILE A 42 17.50 -6.74 15.96
CA ILE A 42 18.85 -7.05 16.44
C ILE A 42 19.90 -6.33 15.59
N ASP A 43 19.83 -6.50 14.27
CA ASP A 43 20.88 -6.06 13.33
C ASP A 43 20.61 -4.67 12.73
N GLY A 44 19.43 -4.10 12.98
CA GLY A 44 19.00 -2.80 12.48
C GLY A 44 18.21 -2.86 11.17
N THR A 45 18.00 -1.69 10.58
CA THR A 45 17.21 -1.50 9.35
C THR A 45 18.03 -0.77 8.29
N VAL A 46 17.60 -0.86 7.02
CA VAL A 46 18.23 -0.11 5.93
C VAL A 46 18.13 1.40 6.23
N PRO A 47 19.25 2.14 6.26
CA PRO A 47 19.20 3.59 6.43
C PRO A 47 18.65 4.24 5.17
N ILE A 48 17.53 4.96 5.30
CA ILE A 48 16.90 5.70 4.19
C ILE A 48 16.96 7.20 4.50
N ASP A 49 17.68 7.96 3.67
CA ASP A 49 17.71 9.43 3.74
C ASP A 49 16.56 10.02 2.92
N PHE A 50 15.50 10.45 3.60
CA PHE A 50 14.32 11.05 2.97
C PHE A 50 14.51 12.56 2.70
N GLY A 51 14.33 13.04 1.47
CA GLY A 51 14.04 14.48 1.24
C GLY A 51 15.18 15.51 1.34
N VAL A 52 16.46 15.14 1.54
CA VAL A 52 17.58 16.10 1.37
C VAL A 52 18.49 15.72 0.19
N LYS A 53 18.66 14.42 -0.08
CA LYS A 53 19.44 13.93 -1.25
C LYS A 53 18.70 12.94 -2.16
N GLY A 54 17.45 12.58 -1.83
CA GLY A 54 16.59 11.74 -2.68
C GLY A 54 16.98 10.26 -2.70
N GLY A 55 17.57 9.72 -1.62
CA GLY A 55 17.99 8.31 -1.54
C GLY A 55 16.82 7.32 -1.47
N GLU A 56 15.62 7.82 -1.18
CA GLU A 56 14.37 7.07 -1.07
C GLU A 56 13.73 6.76 -2.43
N LEU A 57 14.03 7.55 -3.48
CA LEU A 57 13.44 7.41 -4.80
C LEU A 57 14.46 6.90 -5.82
N ASP A 58 14.01 6.01 -6.69
CA ASP A 58 14.77 5.66 -7.89
C ASP A 58 14.98 6.91 -8.76
N LYS A 59 16.20 7.08 -9.28
CA LYS A 59 16.59 8.28 -10.03
C LYS A 59 15.80 8.43 -11.34
N LYS A 60 15.41 7.33 -11.97
CA LYS A 60 14.73 7.32 -13.27
C LYS A 60 13.21 7.35 -13.10
N SER A 61 12.64 6.43 -12.32
CA SER A 61 11.19 6.31 -12.17
C SER A 61 10.60 7.31 -11.18
N ARG A 62 11.43 7.82 -10.24
CA ARG A 62 10.98 8.61 -9.09
C ARG A 62 9.99 7.88 -8.17
N ALA A 63 9.87 6.56 -8.32
CA ALA A 63 9.15 5.70 -7.40
C ALA A 63 10.04 5.32 -6.21
N PRO A 64 9.47 4.80 -5.10
CA PRO A 64 10.27 4.27 -4.00
C PRO A 64 11.29 3.24 -4.50
N ARG A 65 12.54 3.36 -4.05
CA ARG A 65 13.60 2.42 -4.38
C ARG A 65 13.25 1.03 -3.84
N ASN A 66 13.45 0.00 -4.66
CA ASN A 66 13.34 -1.37 -4.20
C ASN A 66 14.61 -1.76 -3.43
N LEU A 67 14.46 -2.15 -2.18
CA LEU A 67 15.55 -2.55 -1.29
C LEU A 67 15.88 -4.03 -1.41
N PHE A 68 15.06 -4.83 -2.09
CA PHE A 68 15.32 -6.26 -2.21
C PHE A 68 16.14 -6.59 -3.47
N PRO A 69 17.12 -7.52 -3.37
CA PRO A 69 17.67 -8.11 -2.14
C PRO A 69 18.77 -7.24 -1.49
N ASP A 70 19.49 -6.47 -2.31
CA ASP A 70 20.77 -5.85 -1.97
C ASP A 70 20.73 -4.93 -0.75
N GLY A 71 19.64 -4.17 -0.59
CA GLY A 71 19.45 -3.27 0.54
C GLY A 71 19.34 -4.01 1.87
N PHE A 72 18.67 -5.18 1.90
CA PHE A 72 18.57 -5.99 3.11
C PHE A 72 19.85 -6.78 3.39
N ASP A 73 20.48 -7.33 2.36
CA ASP A 73 21.77 -8.03 2.47
C ASP A 73 22.89 -7.10 3.00
N ALA A 74 22.80 -5.79 2.69
CA ALA A 74 23.74 -4.79 3.19
C ALA A 74 23.58 -4.43 4.68
N VAL A 75 22.45 -4.80 5.32
CA VAL A 75 22.27 -4.63 6.77
C VAL A 75 22.99 -5.75 7.51
N SER A 76 22.63 -7.01 7.20
CA SER A 76 23.30 -8.22 7.68
C SER A 76 22.86 -9.42 6.84
N GLU A 77 23.63 -10.51 6.91
CA GLU A 77 23.26 -11.78 6.30
C GLU A 77 21.93 -12.32 6.85
N ASN A 78 21.64 -12.12 8.15
CA ASN A 78 20.40 -12.56 8.78
C ASN A 78 19.19 -11.78 8.27
N VAL A 79 19.28 -10.45 8.16
CA VAL A 79 18.20 -9.60 7.62
C VAL A 79 17.94 -9.95 6.16
N GLY A 80 19.01 -10.09 5.37
CA GLY A 80 18.94 -10.52 3.98
C GLY A 80 18.25 -11.88 3.80
N THR A 81 18.66 -12.88 4.59
CA THR A 81 18.07 -14.23 4.58
C THR A 81 16.60 -14.20 5.00
N ALA A 82 16.25 -13.46 6.05
CA ALA A 82 14.87 -13.33 6.49
C ALA A 82 13.99 -12.64 5.44
N ALA A 83 14.50 -11.60 4.76
CA ALA A 83 13.79 -10.92 3.67
C ALA A 83 13.51 -11.86 2.49
N LYS A 84 14.49 -12.69 2.10
CA LYS A 84 14.32 -13.74 1.09
C LYS A 84 13.26 -14.76 1.50
N GLY A 85 13.20 -15.11 2.80
CA GLY A 85 12.14 -15.94 3.37
C GLY A 85 10.74 -15.33 3.24
N VAL A 86 10.60 -14.02 3.48
CA VAL A 86 9.32 -13.30 3.26
C VAL A 86 8.91 -13.33 1.79
N MET A 87 9.84 -13.04 0.87
CA MET A 87 9.56 -13.08 -0.57
C MET A 87 9.14 -14.47 -1.05
N ALA A 88 9.81 -15.53 -0.59
CA ALA A 88 9.42 -16.90 -0.91
C ALA A 88 8.01 -17.24 -0.38
N ALA A 89 7.66 -16.77 0.82
CA ALA A 89 6.31 -16.96 1.36
C ALA A 89 5.25 -16.14 0.61
N VAL A 90 5.59 -14.95 0.12
CA VAL A 90 4.74 -14.16 -0.78
C VAL A 90 4.47 -14.90 -2.09
N ASP A 91 5.51 -15.46 -2.71
CA ASP A 91 5.38 -16.19 -3.97
C ASP A 91 4.52 -17.45 -3.79
N ALA A 92 4.70 -18.18 -2.69
CA ALA A 92 3.85 -19.32 -2.34
C ALA A 92 2.38 -18.90 -2.13
N LEU A 93 2.13 -17.81 -1.40
CA LEU A 93 0.78 -17.30 -1.16
C LEU A 93 0.12 -16.76 -2.43
N ALA A 94 0.89 -16.19 -3.36
CA ALA A 94 0.37 -15.69 -4.63
C ALA A 94 -0.17 -16.81 -5.55
N GLY A 95 0.27 -18.05 -5.33
CA GLY A 95 -0.24 -19.24 -6.01
C GLY A 95 -1.58 -19.76 -5.47
N GLU A 96 -2.03 -19.27 -4.32
CA GLU A 96 -3.31 -19.68 -3.72
C GLU A 96 -4.50 -19.03 -4.41
N ALA A 97 -5.63 -19.74 -4.42
CA ALA A 97 -6.90 -19.18 -4.82
C ALA A 97 -7.26 -18.01 -3.88
N SER A 98 -7.59 -16.86 -4.47
CA SER A 98 -7.87 -15.64 -3.71
C SER A 98 -8.75 -14.68 -4.51
N LEU A 99 -9.28 -13.66 -3.82
CA LEU A 99 -10.11 -12.62 -4.45
C LEU A 99 -9.30 -11.75 -5.43
N ALA A 100 -7.96 -11.84 -5.40
CA ALA A 100 -7.08 -11.03 -6.24
C ALA A 100 -7.32 -11.26 -7.74
N ALA A 101 -7.75 -12.47 -8.13
CA ALA A 101 -7.94 -12.86 -9.52
C ALA A 101 -8.90 -11.91 -10.28
N ASN A 102 -9.94 -11.40 -9.61
CA ASN A 102 -10.98 -10.55 -10.22
C ASN A 102 -11.18 -9.22 -9.46
N ALA A 103 -10.30 -8.89 -8.51
CA ALA A 103 -10.49 -7.75 -7.63
C ALA A 103 -10.54 -6.42 -8.39
N ALA A 104 -9.76 -6.27 -9.48
CA ALA A 104 -9.79 -5.05 -10.27
C ALA A 104 -11.07 -4.93 -11.13
N ASP A 105 -11.70 -6.04 -11.52
CA ASP A 105 -12.97 -6.01 -12.26
C ASP A 105 -14.12 -5.45 -11.41
N THR A 106 -14.03 -5.62 -10.09
CA THR A 106 -14.96 -5.01 -9.12
C THR A 106 -14.62 -3.56 -8.78
N TRP A 107 -13.61 -2.95 -9.38
CA TRP A 107 -13.26 -1.56 -9.08
C TRP A 107 -14.40 -0.60 -9.46
N LYS A 108 -14.69 0.38 -8.60
CA LYS A 108 -15.86 1.28 -8.71
C LYS A 108 -17.23 0.62 -8.49
N THR A 109 -17.28 -0.61 -7.99
CA THR A 109 -18.51 -1.20 -7.45
C THR A 109 -18.59 -0.98 -5.94
N ALA A 110 -19.79 -1.17 -5.37
CA ALA A 110 -20.00 -1.06 -3.92
C ALA A 110 -19.30 -2.20 -3.16
N ASP A 111 -19.26 -3.39 -3.76
CA ASP A 111 -18.84 -4.64 -3.11
C ASP A 111 -17.39 -5.01 -3.41
N SER A 112 -16.57 -4.05 -3.86
CA SER A 112 -15.17 -4.34 -4.15
C SER A 112 -14.42 -4.77 -2.88
N PRO A 113 -13.76 -5.94 -2.87
CA PRO A 113 -13.05 -6.45 -1.71
C PRO A 113 -11.84 -5.59 -1.33
N LEU A 114 -11.42 -4.68 -2.22
CA LEU A 114 -10.32 -3.74 -1.97
C LEU A 114 -10.72 -2.59 -1.04
N THR A 115 -12.02 -2.28 -0.91
CA THR A 115 -12.53 -1.20 -0.06
C THR A 115 -12.14 -1.43 1.39
N GLY A 116 -11.61 -0.42 2.08
CA GLY A 116 -11.24 -0.51 3.50
C GLY A 116 -9.95 0.22 3.82
N GLU A 117 -9.57 0.18 5.10
CA GLU A 117 -8.27 0.66 5.57
C GLU A 117 -7.28 -0.49 5.68
N TRP A 118 -6.06 -0.27 5.21
CA TRP A 118 -5.02 -1.29 5.12
C TRP A 118 -3.72 -0.76 5.74
N SER A 119 -3.14 -1.48 6.69
CA SER A 119 -1.85 -1.16 7.29
C SER A 119 -0.74 -1.97 6.64
N ASN A 120 0.41 -1.35 6.44
CA ASN A 120 1.60 -2.07 5.98
C ASN A 120 2.09 -3.03 7.07
N LEU A 121 2.32 -4.30 6.72
CA LEU A 121 2.98 -5.28 7.59
C LEU A 121 4.45 -5.44 7.20
N TRP A 122 4.73 -5.42 5.89
CA TRP A 122 6.07 -5.59 5.35
C TRP A 122 6.14 -5.05 3.92
N THR A 123 7.31 -4.54 3.52
CA THR A 123 7.53 -4.11 2.14
C THR A 123 9.00 -4.15 1.75
N THR A 124 9.26 -4.32 0.44
CA THR A 124 10.59 -4.12 -0.14
C THR A 124 10.85 -2.67 -0.56
N ALA A 125 9.84 -1.80 -0.56
CA ALA A 125 10.05 -0.40 -0.87
C ALA A 125 10.87 0.28 0.23
N ALA A 126 11.63 1.30 -0.14
CA ALA A 126 12.14 2.30 0.79
C ALA A 126 10.96 3.08 1.40
N ASP A 127 10.34 2.49 2.43
CA ASP A 127 9.13 2.96 3.07
C ASP A 127 9.43 4.03 4.11
N ALA A 128 8.50 4.97 4.26
CA ALA A 128 8.58 6.10 5.19
C ALA A 128 8.11 5.73 6.61
N THR A 129 8.22 4.46 6.98
CA THR A 129 7.96 4.03 8.36
C THR A 129 9.18 4.42 9.18
N PHE A 130 9.00 5.42 10.04
CA PHE A 130 10.02 5.96 10.91
C PHE A 130 9.85 5.36 12.31
N ASP A 131 10.94 4.93 12.93
CA ASP A 131 10.94 4.57 14.35
C ASP A 131 11.00 5.83 15.23
N SER A 132 10.80 5.65 16.54
CA SER A 132 10.87 6.74 17.52
C SER A 132 12.29 7.29 17.73
N LYS A 133 13.32 6.61 17.22
CA LYS A 133 14.73 7.00 17.37
C LYS A 133 15.24 7.80 16.16
N SER A 134 14.51 7.79 15.05
CA SER A 134 14.82 8.60 13.88
C SER A 134 14.65 10.09 14.18
N GLU A 135 15.45 10.94 13.54
CA GLU A 135 15.34 12.41 13.62
C GLU A 135 13.95 12.95 13.22
N ARG A 136 13.11 12.12 12.60
CA ARG A 136 11.80 12.49 12.04
C ARG A 136 10.62 12.06 12.89
N GLY A 137 10.89 11.30 13.96
CA GLY A 137 9.89 10.79 14.87
C GLY A 137 9.06 9.64 14.30
N ALA A 138 8.41 8.89 15.17
CA ALA A 138 7.64 7.70 14.78
C ALA A 138 6.50 8.04 13.82
N ALA A 139 6.31 7.23 12.77
CA ALA A 139 5.19 7.35 11.83
C ALA A 139 4.58 6.00 11.46
N LYS A 140 3.27 5.98 11.23
CA LYS A 140 2.50 4.81 10.77
C LYS A 140 2.00 5.01 9.34
N VAL A 141 2.20 4.02 8.49
CA VAL A 141 1.77 4.03 7.09
C VAL A 141 0.53 3.15 6.90
N SER A 142 -0.51 3.73 6.32
CA SER A 142 -1.73 3.00 5.93
C SER A 142 -2.27 3.46 4.58
N ASN A 143 -3.22 2.70 4.04
CA ASN A 143 -3.90 2.97 2.78
C ASN A 143 -5.41 2.93 3.02
N VAL A 144 -6.09 4.02 2.71
CA VAL A 144 -7.56 4.08 2.75
C VAL A 144 -8.09 3.95 1.33
N VAL A 145 -8.80 2.86 1.06
CA VAL A 145 -9.38 2.56 -0.25
C VAL A 145 -10.90 2.75 -0.21
N ASP A 146 -11.37 3.64 -1.07
CA ASP A 146 -12.79 3.84 -1.38
C ASP A 146 -12.98 3.41 -2.83
N ALA A 147 -13.17 2.11 -3.05
CA ALA A 147 -13.22 1.53 -4.38
C ALA A 147 -14.41 2.07 -5.16
N ARG A 148 -15.59 2.21 -4.51
CA ARG A 148 -16.80 2.79 -5.09
C ARG A 148 -16.55 4.17 -5.71
N LYS A 149 -15.80 5.04 -5.01
CA LYS A 149 -15.43 6.37 -5.55
C LYS A 149 -14.21 6.32 -6.49
N GLY A 150 -13.58 5.17 -6.64
CA GLY A 150 -12.37 4.97 -7.45
C GLY A 150 -11.14 5.64 -6.85
N ARG A 151 -11.03 5.66 -5.51
CA ARG A 151 -10.01 6.44 -4.81
C ARG A 151 -9.18 5.61 -3.84
N ILE A 152 -7.88 5.89 -3.83
CA ILE A 152 -6.93 5.35 -2.86
C ILE A 152 -6.25 6.53 -2.17
N THR A 153 -5.99 6.42 -0.87
CA THR A 153 -5.27 7.45 -0.12
C THR A 153 -4.16 6.79 0.68
N ASN A 154 -2.90 7.05 0.33
CA ASN A 154 -1.79 6.67 1.19
C ASN A 154 -1.74 7.67 2.34
N VAL A 155 -1.66 7.18 3.57
CA VAL A 155 -1.66 7.99 4.78
C VAL A 155 -0.40 7.67 5.57
N ILE A 156 0.39 8.69 5.86
CA ILE A 156 1.50 8.65 6.81
C ILE A 156 1.04 9.47 8.01
N LYS A 157 0.82 8.81 9.15
CA LYS A 157 0.43 9.46 10.40
C LYS A 157 1.65 9.60 11.29
N PHE A 158 2.00 10.82 11.65
CA PHE A 158 3.11 11.09 12.56
C PHE A 158 2.63 10.93 14.01
N THR A 159 3.29 10.07 14.77
CA THR A 159 2.92 9.75 16.16
C THR A 159 3.84 10.41 17.18
N ASP A 160 5.03 10.85 16.78
CA ASP A 160 5.93 11.62 17.65
C ASP A 160 5.27 12.94 18.08
N PRO A 161 5.11 13.21 19.39
CA PRO A 161 4.61 14.49 19.93
C PRO A 161 5.30 15.74 19.36
N GLU A 162 6.60 15.68 19.10
CA GLU A 162 7.40 16.83 18.63
C GLU A 162 7.22 17.14 17.15
N SER A 163 6.65 16.20 16.38
CA SER A 163 6.36 16.44 14.96
C SER A 163 5.34 17.58 14.80
N LYS A 164 5.69 18.56 13.95
CA LYS A 164 4.79 19.66 13.56
C LYS A 164 3.63 19.18 12.69
N ALA A 165 3.86 18.10 11.94
CA ALA A 165 2.87 17.46 11.10
C ALA A 165 2.08 16.40 11.91
N ASP A 166 0.79 16.30 11.64
CA ASP A 166 -0.10 15.25 12.14
C ASP A 166 -0.19 14.10 11.14
N ALA A 167 -0.40 14.42 9.86
CA ALA A 167 -0.45 13.42 8.81
C ALA A 167 -0.07 13.98 7.44
N LEU A 168 0.55 13.15 6.61
CA LEU A 168 0.69 13.35 5.17
C LEU A 168 -0.23 12.38 4.44
N ARG A 169 -1.06 12.89 3.53
CA ARG A 169 -2.01 12.10 2.74
C ARG A 169 -1.75 12.30 1.25
N VAL A 170 -1.54 11.22 0.52
CA VAL A 170 -1.41 11.24 -0.94
C VAL A 170 -2.66 10.64 -1.55
N ARG A 171 -3.43 11.47 -2.27
CA ARG A 171 -4.64 11.02 -2.96
C ARG A 171 -4.31 10.50 -4.35
N LEU A 172 -4.78 9.30 -4.61
CA LEU A 172 -4.71 8.61 -5.88
C LEU A 172 -6.13 8.35 -6.39
N THR A 173 -6.29 8.37 -7.71
CA THR A 173 -7.39 7.67 -8.39
C THR A 173 -6.82 6.45 -9.07
N ALA A 174 -7.63 5.39 -9.21
CA ALA A 174 -7.21 4.20 -9.94
C ALA A 174 -8.15 3.82 -11.07
N LYS A 175 -7.62 3.09 -12.05
CA LYS A 175 -8.32 2.48 -13.17
C LYS A 175 -7.93 1.00 -13.26
N ALA A 176 -8.91 0.13 -13.39
CA ALA A 176 -8.67 -1.29 -13.65
C ALA A 176 -8.14 -1.50 -15.07
N VAL A 177 -7.09 -2.31 -15.18
CA VAL A 177 -6.48 -2.70 -16.46
C VAL A 177 -6.26 -4.20 -16.45
N GLY A 178 -7.31 -4.95 -16.77
CA GLY A 178 -7.37 -6.39 -16.56
C GLY A 178 -7.75 -6.74 -15.11
N ALA A 179 -7.81 -8.04 -14.83
CA ALA A 179 -8.49 -8.55 -13.65
C ALA A 179 -7.76 -8.31 -12.31
N ARG A 180 -6.44 -8.12 -12.35
CA ARG A 180 -5.56 -8.01 -11.17
C ARG A 180 -4.84 -6.68 -11.02
N ARG A 181 -4.90 -5.79 -12.01
CA ARG A 181 -4.07 -4.58 -12.07
C ARG A 181 -4.88 -3.31 -11.91
N LEU A 182 -4.38 -2.41 -11.08
CA LEU A 182 -4.86 -1.04 -10.94
C LEU A 182 -3.78 -0.05 -11.36
N GLU A 183 -4.01 0.66 -12.46
CA GLU A 183 -3.24 1.84 -12.83
C GLU A 183 -3.62 3.01 -11.92
N LEU A 184 -2.61 3.75 -11.47
CA LEU A 184 -2.75 4.82 -10.51
C LEU A 184 -2.54 6.17 -11.18
N THR A 185 -3.23 7.18 -10.66
CA THR A 185 -3.02 8.58 -11.02
C THR A 185 -2.97 9.41 -9.75
N PHE A 186 -1.82 10.02 -9.50
CA PHE A 186 -1.63 10.97 -8.42
C PHE A 186 -2.48 12.22 -8.63
N ARG A 187 -3.16 12.66 -7.58
CA ARG A 187 -4.07 13.82 -7.62
C ARG A 187 -3.54 14.98 -6.78
N TRP A 188 -3.22 14.72 -5.51
CA TRP A 188 -2.73 15.74 -4.59
C TRP A 188 -2.02 15.12 -3.41
N VAL A 189 -1.18 15.92 -2.76
CA VAL A 189 -0.65 15.67 -1.42
C VAL A 189 -1.29 16.66 -0.46
N CYS A 190 -1.70 16.20 0.72
CA CYS A 190 -2.19 17.03 1.81
C CYS A 190 -1.31 16.80 3.02
N VAL A 191 -0.74 17.86 3.58
CA VAL A 191 -0.08 17.82 4.88
C VAL A 191 -1.03 18.47 5.89
N THR A 192 -1.39 17.72 6.93
CA THR A 192 -2.14 18.21 8.08
C THR A 192 -1.15 18.49 9.20
N PHE A 193 -1.25 19.65 9.83
CA PHE A 193 -0.41 20.08 10.94
C PHE A 193 -1.13 19.92 12.27
N LYS A 194 -0.39 19.66 13.34
CA LYS A 194 -0.97 19.56 14.70
C LYS A 194 -1.52 20.89 15.19
N LYS A 195 -0.76 21.97 14.94
CA LYS A 195 -1.15 23.36 15.17
C LYS A 195 -1.45 24.02 13.83
N ARG A 196 -2.35 25.01 13.80
CA ARG A 196 -2.64 25.77 12.57
C ARG A 196 -1.38 26.49 12.10
N LEU A 197 -1.01 26.32 10.83
CA LEU A 197 0.08 27.04 10.20
C LEU A 197 -0.33 28.52 10.07
N PHE A 198 0.49 29.42 10.62
CA PHE A 198 0.20 30.86 10.75
C PHE A 198 -1.16 31.18 11.41
N GLY A 199 -1.70 30.29 12.25
CA GLY A 199 -3.00 30.48 12.91
C GLY A 199 -4.24 30.25 12.02
N LEU A 200 -4.06 30.07 10.71
CA LEU A 200 -5.15 30.06 9.73
C LEU A 200 -5.48 28.66 9.21
N PHE A 201 -4.47 27.88 8.79
CA PHE A 201 -4.71 26.64 8.04
C PHE A 201 -4.21 25.41 8.79
N LYS A 202 -5.09 24.44 9.03
CA LYS A 202 -4.72 23.13 9.61
C LYS A 202 -4.15 22.16 8.57
N SER A 203 -4.50 22.35 7.30
CA SER A 203 -4.08 21.48 6.20
C SER A 203 -3.66 22.29 4.99
N VAL A 204 -2.59 21.85 4.33
CA VAL A 204 -2.10 22.41 3.06
C VAL A 204 -2.23 21.35 1.98
N TYR A 205 -2.92 21.69 0.89
CA TYR A 205 -3.11 20.83 -0.27
C TYR A 205 -2.20 21.29 -1.41
N VAL A 206 -1.35 20.39 -1.87
CA VAL A 206 -0.51 20.59 -3.05
C VAL A 206 -1.09 19.71 -4.17
N PRO A 207 -1.74 20.31 -5.19
CA PRO A 207 -2.19 19.54 -6.34
C PRO A 207 -0.97 18.94 -7.03
N LEU A 208 -0.99 17.62 -7.21
CA LEU A 208 -0.02 16.94 -8.06
C LEU A 208 -0.55 17.03 -9.48
N VAL A 209 -0.38 18.21 -10.07
CA VAL A 209 -0.55 18.36 -11.52
C VAL A 209 0.47 17.43 -12.16
N PRO A 210 0.10 16.62 -13.18
CA PRO A 210 1.10 15.88 -13.92
C PRO A 210 2.17 16.89 -14.35
N ALA A 211 3.45 16.55 -14.18
CA ALA A 211 4.58 17.45 -14.42
C ALA A 211 4.49 18.17 -15.78
N THR A 212 3.69 17.64 -16.70
CA THR A 212 3.29 18.25 -17.96
C THR A 212 2.64 19.63 -17.84
N PHE A 213 1.89 19.97 -16.79
CA PHE A 213 1.18 21.26 -16.66
C PHE A 213 2.11 22.38 -16.17
N LEU A 214 2.90 22.16 -15.12
CA LEU A 214 3.93 23.11 -14.65
C LEU A 214 5.11 23.22 -15.64
N ALA A 215 5.56 22.11 -16.24
CA ALA A 215 6.60 22.17 -17.26
C ALA A 215 6.09 22.77 -18.59
N ARG A 216 4.78 22.83 -18.85
CA ARG A 216 4.22 23.58 -20.00
C ARG A 216 4.27 25.10 -19.77
N LEU A 217 4.21 25.56 -18.53
CA LEU A 217 4.39 26.98 -18.20
C LEU A 217 5.86 27.42 -18.17
N ILE A 218 6.81 26.51 -17.90
CA ILE A 218 8.22 26.88 -17.62
C ILE A 218 9.20 26.40 -18.71
N PHE A 219 8.92 25.31 -19.44
CA PHE A 219 9.87 24.75 -20.41
C PHE A 219 9.19 24.36 -21.72
N LEU A 220 9.15 25.30 -22.66
CA LEU A 220 8.59 25.11 -24.00
C LEU A 220 9.43 24.16 -24.89
N PHE A 221 10.64 23.74 -24.49
CA PHE A 221 11.58 23.03 -25.37
C PHE A 221 12.42 21.91 -24.72
N ARG A 222 11.82 21.05 -23.88
CA ARG A 222 12.49 19.79 -23.48
C ARG A 222 11.66 18.56 -23.89
N PRO A 223 12.25 17.59 -24.62
CA PRO A 223 11.57 16.32 -24.90
C PRO A 223 11.31 15.60 -23.58
N LYS A 224 10.02 15.41 -23.26
CA LYS A 224 9.57 14.77 -22.02
C LYS A 224 9.66 13.26 -22.19
N ILE A 225 10.60 12.62 -21.50
CA ILE A 225 10.43 11.21 -21.13
C ILE A 225 9.16 11.18 -20.28
N LYS A 226 8.07 10.60 -20.81
CA LYS A 226 6.86 10.38 -20.02
C LYS A 226 7.23 9.31 -18.97
N PRO A 227 7.19 9.61 -17.67
CA PRO A 227 7.34 8.56 -16.67
C PRO A 227 6.25 7.52 -16.91
N ALA A 228 6.60 6.25 -16.72
CA ALA A 228 5.65 5.15 -16.87
C ALA A 228 4.44 5.38 -15.96
N THR A 229 3.25 4.99 -16.42
CA THR A 229 2.04 5.08 -15.60
C THR A 229 2.23 4.19 -14.37
N PRO A 230 2.15 4.73 -13.14
CA PRO A 230 2.32 3.91 -11.94
C PRO A 230 1.15 2.94 -11.84
N PHE A 231 1.42 1.70 -11.44
CA PHE A 231 0.40 0.68 -11.22
C PHE A 231 0.82 -0.25 -10.09
N PHE A 232 -0.14 -1.04 -9.60
CA PHE A 232 0.18 -2.27 -8.87
C PHE A 232 -0.65 -3.44 -9.39
N ASP A 233 -0.07 -4.62 -9.28
CA ASP A 233 -0.70 -5.92 -9.46
C ASP A 233 -1.06 -6.50 -8.09
N LEU A 234 -2.26 -7.05 -7.97
CA LEU A 234 -2.68 -7.81 -6.80
C LEU A 234 -2.16 -9.25 -6.93
N LEU A 235 -1.31 -9.65 -5.99
CA LEU A 235 -0.77 -11.01 -5.91
C LEU A 235 -1.67 -11.91 -5.05
N TYR A 236 -2.25 -11.37 -3.99
CA TYR A 236 -3.17 -12.07 -3.11
C TYR A 236 -4.15 -11.09 -2.48
N LEU A 237 -5.37 -11.53 -2.23
CA LEU A 237 -6.39 -10.75 -1.53
C LEU A 237 -7.40 -11.69 -0.87
N ASP A 238 -7.58 -11.53 0.44
CA ASP A 238 -8.72 -12.06 1.18
C ASP A 238 -9.35 -10.93 2.03
N ASP A 239 -10.22 -11.30 2.97
CA ASP A 239 -10.92 -10.35 3.83
C ASP A 239 -10.00 -9.64 4.83
N GLU A 240 -8.77 -10.10 5.05
CA GLU A 240 -7.87 -9.58 6.08
C GLU A 240 -6.52 -9.13 5.55
N LEU A 241 -6.07 -9.67 4.43
CA LEU A 241 -4.71 -9.57 3.92
C LEU A 241 -4.74 -9.29 2.43
N ARG A 242 -3.89 -8.37 1.99
CA ARG A 242 -3.59 -8.20 0.57
C ARG A 242 -2.10 -8.11 0.34
N VAL A 243 -1.68 -8.61 -0.80
CA VAL A 243 -0.31 -8.50 -1.29
C VAL A 243 -0.34 -7.85 -2.66
N GLN A 244 0.46 -6.79 -2.84
CA GLN A 244 0.53 -6.05 -4.09
C GLN A 244 1.98 -5.88 -4.54
N LYS A 245 2.19 -5.80 -5.86
CA LYS A 245 3.49 -5.56 -6.50
C LYS A 245 3.41 -4.37 -7.44
N THR A 246 4.31 -3.40 -7.31
CA THR A 246 4.35 -2.22 -8.21
C THR A 246 5.10 -2.52 -9.51
N GLY A 247 5.02 -1.61 -10.48
CA GLY A 247 5.79 -1.71 -11.73
C GLY A 247 7.31 -1.72 -11.54
N GLU A 248 7.81 -1.17 -10.44
CA GLU A 248 9.22 -1.20 -10.04
C GLU A 248 9.60 -2.46 -9.24
N GLY A 249 8.66 -3.40 -9.10
CA GLY A 249 8.87 -4.65 -8.41
C GLY A 249 8.78 -4.56 -6.89
N ASN A 250 8.38 -3.41 -6.33
CA ASN A 250 8.18 -3.28 -4.90
C ASN A 250 7.00 -4.12 -4.44
N VAL A 251 7.20 -4.96 -3.43
CA VAL A 251 6.14 -5.76 -2.82
C VAL A 251 5.65 -5.10 -1.54
N PHE A 252 4.34 -5.10 -1.31
CA PHE A 252 3.73 -4.66 -0.06
C PHE A 252 2.77 -5.74 0.43
N VAL A 253 2.97 -6.16 1.68
CA VAL A 253 2.06 -7.05 2.41
C VAL A 253 1.29 -6.19 3.39
N GLN A 254 -0.03 -6.18 3.29
CA GLN A 254 -0.88 -5.26 4.04
C GLN A 254 -2.04 -6.00 4.70
N LYS A 255 -2.30 -5.66 5.97
CA LYS A 255 -3.42 -6.18 6.75
C LYS A 255 -4.54 -5.17 6.80
N ARG A 256 -5.78 -5.62 6.69
CA ARG A 256 -6.97 -4.80 6.89
C ARG A 256 -7.00 -4.33 8.34
N LEU A 257 -7.20 -3.03 8.54
CA LEU A 257 -7.53 -2.47 9.84
C LEU A 257 -9.02 -2.70 10.06
N VAL A 258 -9.35 -3.54 11.03
CA VAL A 258 -10.73 -3.72 11.48
C VAL A 258 -11.17 -2.39 12.09
N GLN A 259 -12.24 -1.81 11.57
CA GLN A 259 -12.98 -0.74 12.25
C GLN A 259 -14.10 -1.36 13.07
#